data_AF-A0A7S3ALW9-F1
#
_entry.id   AF-A0A7S3ALW9-F1
#
_cell.length_a   1.000
_cell.length_b   1.000
_cell.length_c   1.000
_cell.angle_alpha   90.00
_cell.angle_beta   90.00
_cell.angle_gamma   90.00
#
_symmetry.space_group_name_H-M   'P 1'
#
loop_
_entity.id
_entity.type
_entity.pdbx_description
1 polymer ?
#
loop_
_entity_poly.entity_id
_entity_poly.type
_entity_poly.pdbx_seq_one_letter_code
_entity_poly.pdbx_strand_id
1 'polypeptide(L)'
;PPPPLPSPPPPSPPLPSPPPPLPSSPPSSPLPPSPPAPSWCSLIALLTDVRALSPPIWCGARSSSKDECESHYVGRGNDIVQLCLFNEARGRCLMSAEEIDCAPPSPSPKPLPTPSPPPSPSPPPPPPS
;
A
#
# COMPACT_ATOMS: atom_id res chain seq x y z
N PRO A 1 3.80 74.69 -25.31
CA PRO A 1 5.06 74.03 -24.88
C PRO A 1 4.82 72.51 -24.81
N PRO A 2 5.55 71.68 -25.56
CA PRO A 2 5.41 70.23 -25.46
C PRO A 2 5.86 69.74 -24.07
N PRO A 3 5.20 68.74 -23.47
CA PRO A 3 5.62 68.16 -22.20
C PRO A 3 6.98 67.44 -22.36
N PRO A 4 7.82 67.38 -21.32
CA PRO A 4 9.09 66.67 -21.37
C PRO A 4 8.84 65.16 -21.58
N LEU A 5 9.60 64.55 -22.50
CA LEU A 5 9.58 63.12 -22.72
C LEU A 5 10.06 62.38 -21.45
N PRO A 6 9.44 61.25 -21.07
CA PRO A 6 9.90 60.43 -19.95
C PRO A 6 11.31 59.87 -20.23
N SER A 7 12.17 59.89 -19.19
CA SER A 7 13.54 59.38 -19.26
C SER A 7 13.56 57.86 -19.54
N PRO A 8 14.57 57.35 -20.29
CA PRO A 8 14.70 55.92 -20.53
C PRO A 8 15.03 55.16 -19.23
N PRO A 9 14.59 53.90 -19.10
CA PRO A 9 14.90 53.07 -17.94
C PRO A 9 16.41 52.76 -17.88
N PRO A 10 16.96 52.52 -16.67
CA PRO A 10 18.36 52.16 -16.50
C PRO A 10 18.67 50.79 -17.13
N PRO A 11 19.93 50.54 -17.54
CA PRO A 11 20.35 49.24 -18.07
C PRO A 11 20.19 48.14 -17.02
N SER A 12 19.75 46.96 -17.45
CA SER A 12 19.59 45.80 -16.56
C SER A 12 20.95 45.31 -16.05
N PRO A 13 21.04 44.87 -14.77
CA PRO A 13 22.26 44.29 -14.24
C PRO A 13 22.61 42.97 -14.95
N PRO A 14 23.91 42.59 -15.01
CA PRO A 14 24.31 41.33 -15.60
C PRO A 14 23.75 40.16 -14.80
N LEU A 15 23.24 39.15 -15.50
CA LEU A 15 22.70 37.93 -14.90
C LEU A 15 23.84 37.15 -14.23
N PRO A 16 23.64 36.59 -13.02
CA PRO A 16 24.66 35.76 -12.37
C PRO A 16 24.99 34.53 -13.23
N SER A 17 26.26 34.13 -13.22
CA SER A 17 26.74 32.95 -13.94
C SER A 17 26.04 31.67 -13.45
N PRO A 18 25.76 30.71 -14.35
CA PRO A 18 25.15 29.44 -13.95
C PRO A 18 26.09 28.64 -13.03
N PRO A 19 25.55 27.86 -12.08
CA PRO A 19 26.35 26.98 -11.23
C PRO A 19 27.01 25.86 -12.07
N PRO A 20 28.15 25.32 -11.61
CA PRO A 20 28.81 24.19 -12.27
C PRO A 20 27.91 22.94 -12.26
N PRO A 21 28.09 22.03 -13.24
CA PRO A 21 27.36 20.77 -13.25
C PRO A 21 27.73 19.92 -12.03
N LEU A 22 26.74 19.31 -11.38
CA LEU A 22 26.98 18.38 -10.28
C LEU A 22 27.68 17.11 -10.81
N PRO A 23 28.55 16.49 -10.00
CA PRO A 23 29.16 15.20 -10.33
C PRO A 23 28.09 14.12 -10.49
N SER A 24 28.26 13.23 -11.46
CA SER A 24 27.35 12.13 -11.73
C SER A 24 27.29 11.16 -10.55
N SER A 25 26.10 10.99 -9.97
CA SER A 25 25.85 10.03 -8.89
C SER A 25 26.26 8.61 -9.30
N PRO A 26 26.84 7.81 -8.40
CA PRO A 26 27.14 6.40 -8.67
C PRO A 26 25.84 5.62 -8.97
N PRO A 27 25.93 4.49 -9.70
CA PRO A 27 24.78 3.63 -9.94
C PRO A 27 24.22 3.16 -8.61
N SER A 28 22.92 3.38 -8.40
CA SER A 28 22.21 2.89 -7.22
C SER A 28 22.33 1.37 -7.17
N SER A 29 22.94 0.84 -6.11
CA SER A 29 22.90 -0.59 -5.82
C SER A 29 21.44 -1.07 -5.82
N PRO A 30 21.15 -2.31 -6.27
CA PRO A 30 19.81 -2.86 -6.13
C PRO A 30 19.46 -2.89 -4.64
N LEU A 31 18.41 -2.14 -4.27
CA LEU A 31 17.86 -2.18 -2.93
C LEU A 31 17.42 -3.63 -2.63
N PRO A 32 17.64 -4.15 -1.41
CA PRO A 32 17.04 -5.41 -0.99
C PRO A 32 15.52 -5.38 -1.24
N PRO A 33 14.89 -6.54 -1.49
CA PRO A 33 13.45 -6.60 -1.64
C PRO A 33 12.81 -6.01 -0.39
N SER A 34 11.95 -5.01 -0.57
CA SER A 34 11.17 -4.43 0.53
C SER A 34 10.48 -5.55 1.30
N PRO A 35 10.44 -5.51 2.65
CA PRO A 35 9.68 -6.48 3.43
C PRO A 35 8.25 -6.55 2.90
N PRO A 36 7.61 -7.73 2.91
CA PRO A 36 6.21 -7.85 2.51
C PRO A 36 5.41 -6.84 3.33
N ALA A 37 4.63 -6.00 2.65
CA ALA A 37 3.82 -5.00 3.31
C ALA A 37 2.99 -5.68 4.41
N PRO A 38 2.87 -5.10 5.61
CA PRO A 38 2.02 -5.65 6.65
C PRO A 38 0.63 -5.83 6.05
N SER A 39 0.11 -7.06 6.11
CA SER A 39 -1.25 -7.36 5.68
C SER A 39 -2.20 -6.41 6.40
N TRP A 40 -3.15 -5.84 5.68
CA TRP A 40 -4.13 -4.90 6.21
C TRP A 40 -4.84 -5.43 7.49
N CYS A 41 -4.98 -6.75 7.60
CA CYS A 41 -5.42 -7.45 8.81
C CYS A 41 -4.53 -7.27 10.04
N SER A 42 -3.21 -7.16 9.85
CA SER A 42 -2.29 -6.79 10.93
C SER A 42 -2.57 -5.38 11.42
N LEU A 43 -2.87 -4.44 10.52
CA LEU A 43 -3.24 -3.08 10.90
C LEU A 43 -4.59 -3.04 11.63
N ILE A 44 -5.57 -3.83 11.16
CA ILE A 44 -6.87 -3.93 11.83
C ILE A 44 -6.77 -4.63 13.19
N ALA A 45 -5.87 -5.59 13.33
CA ALA A 45 -5.61 -6.23 14.62
C ALA A 45 -5.07 -5.24 15.67
N LEU A 46 -4.49 -4.10 15.26
CA LEU A 46 -4.11 -3.00 16.15
C LEU A 46 -5.29 -2.06 16.49
N LEU A 47 -6.39 -2.10 15.74
CA LEU A 47 -7.59 -1.31 16.02
C LEU A 47 -8.38 -1.95 17.17
N THR A 48 -9.31 -1.18 17.74
CA THR A 48 -10.19 -1.70 18.80
C THR A 48 -11.47 -2.27 18.21
N ASP A 49 -11.78 -3.54 18.50
CA ASP A 49 -13.06 -4.15 18.10
C ASP A 49 -14.18 -3.62 18.99
N VAL A 50 -15.11 -2.87 18.40
CA VAL A 50 -16.24 -2.30 19.13
C VAL A 50 -17.33 -3.33 19.47
N ARG A 51 -17.28 -4.50 18.82
CA ARG A 51 -18.21 -5.61 19.05
C ARG A 51 -17.80 -6.45 20.26
N ALA A 52 -16.51 -6.51 20.56
CA ALA A 52 -15.96 -7.12 21.78
C ALA A 52 -16.14 -6.24 23.03
N LEU A 53 -16.47 -4.95 22.87
CA LEU A 53 -16.79 -4.08 24.00
C LEU A 53 -18.09 -4.54 24.68
N SER A 54 -18.21 -4.31 25.99
CA SER A 54 -19.42 -4.55 26.78
C SER A 54 -19.97 -3.24 27.34
N PRO A 55 -21.14 -2.75 26.88
CA PRO A 55 -22.01 -3.34 25.86
C PRO A 55 -21.44 -3.27 24.43
N PRO A 56 -21.83 -4.18 23.53
CA PRO A 56 -21.38 -4.16 22.14
C PRO A 56 -21.97 -2.95 21.45
N ILE A 57 -21.10 -2.13 20.87
CA ILE A 57 -21.49 -0.92 20.16
C ILE A 57 -21.16 -1.04 18.67
N TRP A 58 -21.69 -0.12 17.88
CA TRP A 58 -21.40 0.00 16.44
C TRP A 58 -20.59 1.27 16.19
N CYS A 59 -19.91 1.38 15.05
CA CYS A 59 -19.19 2.60 14.65
C CYS A 59 -20.04 3.86 14.86
N GLY A 60 -21.32 3.83 14.47
CA GLY A 60 -22.23 4.98 14.62
C GLY A 60 -22.68 5.31 16.05
N ALA A 61 -22.33 4.49 17.04
CA ALA A 61 -22.64 4.72 18.45
C ALA A 61 -21.51 5.40 19.23
N ARG A 62 -20.27 5.42 18.70
CA ARG A 62 -19.13 6.08 19.33
C ARG A 62 -18.51 7.13 18.42
N SER A 63 -18.38 8.33 18.98
CA SER A 63 -17.52 9.44 18.57
C SER A 63 -17.96 10.32 17.38
N SER A 64 -17.89 11.63 17.64
CA SER A 64 -17.90 12.72 16.65
C SER A 64 -16.50 13.03 16.11
N SER A 65 -15.47 12.29 16.55
CA SER A 65 -14.07 12.54 16.19
C SER A 65 -13.56 11.55 15.15
N LYS A 66 -12.85 12.06 14.15
CA LYS A 66 -12.29 11.30 13.03
C LYS A 66 -11.30 10.23 13.48
N ASP A 67 -10.29 10.62 14.25
CA ASP A 67 -9.24 9.72 14.74
C ASP A 67 -9.79 8.59 15.61
N GLU A 68 -10.71 8.91 16.52
CA GLU A 68 -11.36 7.88 17.33
C GLU A 68 -12.17 6.93 16.43
N CYS A 69 -12.94 7.43 15.48
CA CYS A 69 -13.68 6.57 14.57
C CYS A 69 -12.75 5.63 13.79
N GLU A 70 -11.69 6.16 13.18
CA GLU A 70 -10.73 5.41 12.36
C GLU A 70 -9.84 4.44 13.16
N SER A 71 -9.79 4.60 14.49
CA SER A 71 -9.06 3.71 15.42
C SER A 71 -9.86 2.47 15.85
N HIS A 72 -11.09 2.32 15.37
CA HIS A 72 -12.00 1.24 15.74
C HIS A 72 -12.45 0.42 14.52
N TYR A 73 -12.86 -0.82 14.75
CA TYR A 73 -13.46 -1.69 13.74
C TYR A 73 -14.59 -2.54 14.33
N VAL A 74 -15.38 -3.14 13.45
CA VAL A 74 -16.48 -4.04 13.76
C VAL A 74 -16.16 -5.43 13.22
N GLY A 75 -15.96 -6.40 14.11
CA GLY A 75 -15.95 -7.82 13.73
C GLY A 75 -17.37 -8.37 13.47
N ARG A 76 -17.63 -8.87 12.26
CA ARG A 76 -18.91 -9.55 11.92
C ARG A 76 -18.87 -11.06 12.08
N GLY A 77 -17.68 -11.66 12.19
CA GLY A 77 -17.47 -13.11 12.25
C GLY A 77 -17.04 -13.70 10.91
N ASN A 78 -16.48 -14.92 10.93
CA ASN A 78 -15.79 -15.56 9.78
C ASN A 78 -14.59 -14.74 9.28
N ASP A 79 -13.82 -14.15 10.19
CA ASP A 79 -12.67 -13.29 9.87
C ASP A 79 -13.01 -12.03 9.04
N ILE A 80 -14.30 -11.74 8.83
CA ILE A 80 -14.78 -10.53 8.19
C ILE A 80 -14.78 -9.38 9.19
N VAL A 81 -14.09 -8.30 8.81
CA VAL A 81 -13.99 -7.05 9.57
C VAL A 81 -14.38 -5.86 8.72
N GLN A 82 -15.08 -4.90 9.33
CA GLN A 82 -15.43 -3.63 8.69
C GLN A 82 -14.82 -2.50 9.52
N LEU A 83 -14.11 -1.57 8.88
CA LEU A 83 -13.54 -0.41 9.56
C LEU A 83 -14.61 0.59 9.92
N CYS A 84 -14.40 1.29 11.02
CA CYS A 84 -15.14 2.48 11.31
C CYS A 84 -14.49 3.67 10.55
N LEU A 85 -15.25 4.32 9.69
CA LEU A 85 -14.81 5.45 8.87
C LEU A 85 -15.61 6.70 9.24
N PHE A 86 -14.92 7.79 9.53
CA PHE A 86 -15.58 9.04 9.84
C PHE A 86 -16.09 9.69 8.56
N ASN A 87 -17.40 9.88 8.48
CA ASN A 87 -18.00 10.55 7.34
C ASN A 87 -18.20 12.02 7.69
N GLU A 88 -17.30 12.87 7.18
CA GLU A 88 -17.34 14.32 7.35
C GLU A 88 -18.62 14.93 6.77
N ALA A 89 -19.16 14.37 5.68
CA ALA A 89 -20.41 14.82 5.07
C ALA A 89 -21.64 14.54 5.95
N ARG A 90 -21.57 13.53 6.82
CA ARG A 90 -22.64 13.19 7.78
C ARG A 90 -22.32 13.61 9.22
N GLY A 91 -21.12 14.12 9.48
CA GLY A 91 -20.63 14.48 10.81
C GLY A 91 -20.65 13.32 11.81
N ARG A 92 -20.55 12.07 11.34
CA ARG A 92 -20.63 10.90 12.22
C ARG A 92 -19.78 9.74 11.71
N CYS A 93 -19.38 8.90 12.65
CA CYS A 93 -18.73 7.63 12.35
C CYS A 93 -19.71 6.68 11.65
N LEU A 94 -19.28 6.11 10.53
CA LEU A 94 -20.02 5.11 9.76
C LEU A 94 -19.18 3.84 9.66
N MET A 95 -19.82 2.75 9.30
CA MET A 95 -19.11 1.50 9.00
C MET A 95 -18.68 1.52 7.53
N SER A 96 -17.50 1.00 7.23
CA SER A 96 -17.01 0.85 5.86
C SER A 96 -17.96 -0.05 5.08
N ALA A 97 -18.27 0.33 3.84
CA ALA A 97 -18.96 -0.58 2.92
C ALA A 97 -18.04 -1.73 2.49
N GLU A 98 -16.72 -1.53 2.61
CA GLU A 98 -15.72 -2.55 2.36
C GLU A 98 -15.68 -3.55 3.52
N GLU A 99 -15.94 -4.80 3.18
CA GLU A 99 -15.77 -5.96 4.05
C GLU A 99 -14.39 -6.52 3.77
N ILE A 100 -13.56 -6.56 4.80
CA ILE A 100 -12.21 -7.10 4.69
C ILE A 100 -12.25 -8.51 5.23
N ASP A 101 -11.88 -9.44 4.37
CA ASP A 101 -11.61 -10.81 4.75
C ASP A 101 -10.20 -10.93 5.29
N CYS A 102 -10.12 -11.15 6.61
CA CYS A 102 -8.88 -11.45 7.28
C CYS A 102 -8.66 -12.94 7.48
N ALA A 103 -9.41 -13.78 6.76
CA ALA A 103 -9.15 -15.20 6.74
C ALA A 103 -7.69 -15.44 6.34
N PRO A 104 -7.02 -16.43 6.96
CA PRO A 104 -5.69 -16.82 6.53
C PRO A 104 -5.75 -17.16 5.02
N PRO A 105 -4.72 -16.79 4.23
CA PRO A 105 -4.71 -17.16 2.82
C PRO A 105 -4.90 -18.68 2.76
N SER A 106 -5.97 -19.10 2.08
CA SER A 106 -6.25 -20.51 1.84
C SER A 106 -4.95 -21.19 1.39
N PRO A 107 -4.58 -22.36 1.95
CA PRO A 107 -3.33 -23.02 1.56
C PRO A 107 -3.38 -23.24 0.05
N SER A 108 -2.48 -22.56 -0.68
CA SER A 108 -2.32 -22.77 -2.12
C SER A 108 -2.33 -24.27 -2.43
N PRO A 109 -3.01 -24.73 -3.49
CA PRO A 109 -2.98 -26.14 -3.86
C PRO A 109 -1.52 -26.55 -4.01
N LYS A 110 -1.12 -27.60 -3.27
CA LYS A 110 0.20 -28.23 -3.35
C LYS A 110 0.57 -28.40 -4.84
N PRO A 111 1.80 -28.07 -5.27
CA PRO A 111 2.25 -28.38 -6.62
C PRO A 111 1.96 -29.85 -6.91
N LEU A 112 1.19 -30.11 -7.97
CA LEU A 112 0.94 -31.46 -8.45
C LEU A 112 2.30 -32.13 -8.69
N PRO A 113 2.53 -33.37 -8.23
CA PRO A 113 3.80 -34.04 -8.50
C PRO A 113 4.03 -34.07 -10.02
N THR A 114 5.13 -33.46 -10.46
CA THR A 114 5.60 -33.53 -11.84
C THR A 114 5.65 -35.01 -12.24
N PRO A 115 5.02 -35.42 -13.36
CA PRO A 115 5.12 -36.80 -13.81
C PRO A 115 6.58 -37.17 -14.04
N SER A 116 7.03 -38.28 -13.46
CA SER A 116 8.38 -38.82 -13.68
C SER A 116 8.68 -38.98 -15.16
N PRO A 117 9.90 -38.64 -15.62
CA PRO A 117 10.29 -38.86 -17.01
C PRO A 117 10.24 -40.36 -17.37
N PRO A 118 9.93 -40.71 -18.62
CA PRO A 118 9.94 -42.09 -19.08
C PRO A 118 11.35 -42.70 -18.98
N PRO A 119 11.47 -44.03 -18.76
CA PRO A 119 12.77 -44.69 -18.71
C PRO A 119 13.48 -44.58 -20.06
N SER A 120 14.78 -44.30 -20.02
CA SER A 120 15.66 -44.24 -21.20
C SER A 120 15.73 -45.63 -21.87
N PRO A 121 15.68 -45.72 -23.22
CA PRO A 121 15.80 -47.00 -23.91
C PRO A 121 17.18 -47.63 -23.65
N SER A 122 17.19 -48.94 -23.41
CA SER A 122 18.42 -49.71 -23.22
C SER A 122 19.25 -49.74 -24.51
N PRO A 123 20.60 -49.72 -24.41
CA PRO A 123 21.47 -49.83 -25.57
C PRO A 123 21.36 -51.22 -26.23
N PRO A 124 21.59 -51.31 -27.56
CA PRO A 124 21.55 -52.56 -28.29
C PRO A 124 22.71 -53.50 -27.88
N PRO A 125 22.53 -54.83 -28.01
CA PRO A 125 23.57 -55.79 -27.68
C PRO A 125 24.77 -55.68 -28.65
N PRO A 126 25.98 -56.04 -28.20
CA PRO A 126 27.17 -56.04 -29.05
C PRO A 126 27.09 -57.11 -30.15
N PRO A 127 27.75 -56.89 -31.31
CA PRO A 127 27.73 -57.84 -32.41
C PRO A 127 28.52 -59.11 -32.09
N PRO A 128 28.12 -60.27 -32.65
CA PRO A 128 28.81 -61.54 -32.44
C PRO A 128 30.18 -61.56 -33.14
N SER A 129 31.16 -62.21 -32.50
CA SER A 129 32.50 -62.50 -33.03
C SER A 129 32.52 -63.74 -33.90
#